data_AF-A0A970LGS4-F1
#
_entry.id   AF-A0A970LGS4-F1
#
_cell.length_a   1.000
_cell.length_b   1.000
_cell.length_c   1.000
_cell.angle_alpha   90.00
_cell.angle_beta   90.00
_cell.angle_gamma   90.00
#
_symmetry.space_group_name_H-M   'P 1'
#
loop_
_entity.id
_entity.type
_entity.pdbx_description
1 polymer ?
#
loop_
_entity_poly.entity_id
_entity_poly.type
_entity_poly.pdbx_seq_one_letter_code
_entity_poly.pdbx_strand_id
1 'polypeptide(L)' 'GEPINPVLMDYYKKKSQSKAKKVALGAVMHKLVYIIFAVLRDRKPFELRSPEEHSAMLAAKCSAA' A
#
# COMPACT_ATOMS: atom_id res chain seq x y z
N GLY A 1 19.46 1.32 7.68
CA GLY A 1 18.28 1.89 8.37
C GLY A 1 17.10 0.99 8.11
N GLU A 2 16.37 0.62 9.15
CA GLU A 2 15.19 -0.24 9.04
C GLU A 2 13.98 0.56 8.48
N PRO A 3 13.22 -0.02 7.54
CA PRO A 3 12.05 0.64 6.98
C PRO A 3 10.87 0.57 7.96
N ILE A 4 10.21 1.71 8.21
CA ILE A 4 8.99 1.79 9.05
C ILE A 4 7.85 0.95 8.47
N ASN A 5 7.76 0.87 7.15
CA ASN A 5 6.78 0.05 6.45
C ASN A 5 7.51 -0.96 5.53
N PRO A 6 7.68 -2.21 5.97
CA PRO A 6 8.38 -3.23 5.19
C PRO A 6 7.63 -3.58 3.89
N VAL A 7 6.30 -3.52 3.88
CA VAL A 7 5.47 -3.80 2.70
C VAL A 7 5.73 -2.77 1.59
N LEU A 8 5.82 -1.48 1.93
CA LEU A 8 6.15 -0.43 0.96
C LEU A 8 7.61 -0.50 0.50
N MET A 9 8.52 -0.91 1.38
CA MET A 9 9.92 -1.12 1.02
C MET A 9 10.07 -2.25 0.01
N ASP A 10 9.40 -3.38 0.22
CA ASP A 10 9.42 -4.49 -0.73
C ASP A 10 8.74 -4.13 -2.06
N TYR A 11 7.66 -3.35 -2.00
CA TYR A 11 7.03 -2.80 -3.20
C TYR A 11 8.00 -1.89 -3.99
N TYR A 12 8.74 -1.02 -3.30
CA TYR A 12 9.79 -0.20 -3.92
C TYR A 12 10.87 -1.05 -4.56
N LYS A 13 11.42 -2.04 -3.84
CA LYS A 13 12.47 -2.93 -4.35
C LYS A 13 12.02 -3.62 -5.63
N LYS A 14 10.83 -4.23 -5.63
CA LYS A 14 10.24 -4.87 -6.81
C LYS A 14 10.04 -3.89 -7.98
N LYS A 15 9.57 -2.67 -7.71
CA LYS A 15 9.40 -1.65 -8.77
C LYS A 15 10.72 -1.10 -9.30
N SER A 16 11.74 -0.98 -8.46
CA SER A 16 13.07 -0.49 -8.84
C SER A 16 13.84 -1.45 -9.77
N GLN A 17 13.44 -2.73 -9.81
CA GLN A 17 13.99 -3.71 -10.76
C GLN A 17 13.50 -3.48 -12.20
N SER A 18 12.29 -2.94 -12.38
CA SER A 18 11.66 -2.73 -13.70
C SER A 18 11.56 -1.27 -14.12
N LYS A 19 11.75 -0.32 -13.20
CA LYS A 19 11.63 1.12 -13.46
C LYS A 19 12.79 1.89 -12.81
N ALA A 20 13.10 3.06 -13.39
CA ALA A 20 14.06 3.99 -12.79
C ALA A 20 13.70 4.32 -11.34
N LYS A 21 14.70 4.45 -10.48
CA LYS A 21 14.53 4.62 -9.02
C LYS A 21 13.56 5.75 -8.64
N LYS A 22 13.63 6.90 -9.32
CA LYS A 22 12.72 8.03 -9.09
C LYS A 22 11.26 7.71 -9.44
N VAL A 23 11.04 6.92 -10.48
CA VAL A 23 9.70 6.47 -10.89
C VAL A 23 9.16 5.43 -9.89
N ALA A 24 10.00 4.51 -9.42
CA ALA A 24 9.63 3.57 -8.37
C ALA A 24 9.26 4.28 -7.07
N LEU A 25 10.00 5.33 -6.70
CA LEU A 25 9.67 6.17 -5.54
C LEU A 25 8.32 6.89 -5.73
N GLY A 26 8.05 7.47 -6.90
CA GLY A 26 6.74 8.07 -7.20
C GLY A 26 5.58 7.09 -7.02
N ALA A 27 5.76 5.82 -7.41
CA ALA A 27 4.75 4.78 -7.18
C ALA A 27 4.51 4.48 -5.69
N VAL A 28 5.54 4.59 -4.84
CA VAL A 28 5.40 4.46 -3.37
C VAL A 28 4.65 5.67 -2.81
N MET A 29 4.99 6.88 -3.25
CA MET A 29 4.32 8.12 -2.83
C MET A 29 2.83 8.08 -3.17
N HIS A 30 2.47 7.63 -4.38
CA HIS A 30 1.08 7.40 -4.75
C HIS A 30 0.39 6.44 -3.77
N LYS A 31 0.98 5.26 -3.47
CA LYS A 31 0.40 4.32 -2.50
C LYS A 31 0.20 4.94 -1.11
N LEU A 32 1.16 5.72 -0.61
CA LEU A 32 1.05 6.39 0.69
C LEU A 32 -0.15 7.34 0.73
N VAL A 33 -0.32 8.15 -0.33
CA VAL A 33 -1.47 9.07 -0.45
C VAL A 33 -2.79 8.30 -0.42
N TYR A 34 -2.90 7.18 -1.14
CA TYR A 34 -4.11 6.33 -1.09
C TYR A 34 -4.37 5.72 0.30
N ILE A 35 -3.31 5.33 1.03
CA ILE A 35 -3.45 4.82 2.40
C ILE A 35 -4.03 5.91 3.32
N ILE A 36 -3.49 7.13 3.24
CA ILE A 36 -3.98 8.28 4.02
C ILE A 36 -5.44 8.55 3.67
N PHE A 37 -5.79 8.59 2.38
CA PHE A 37 -7.17 8.79 1.97
C PHE A 37 -8.10 7.68 2.48
N ALA A 38 -7.68 6.42 2.46
CA ALA A 38 -8.49 5.30 2.97
C ALA A 38 -8.74 5.41 4.49
N VAL A 39 -7.70 5.75 5.26
CA VAL A 39 -7.79 5.99 6.71
C VAL A 39 -8.79 7.10 7.02
N LEU A 40 -8.69 8.22 6.30
CA LEU A 40 -9.59 9.36 6.48
C LEU A 40 -11.02 9.04 6.05
N ARG A 41 -11.21 8.37 4.91
CA ARG A 41 -12.52 7.96 4.37
C ARG A 41 -13.24 6.99 5.30
N ASP A 42 -12.54 5.96 5.77
CA ASP A 42 -13.12 4.89 6.57
C ASP A 42 -13.20 5.26 8.06
N ARG A 43 -12.56 6.37 8.48
CA ARG A 43 -12.43 6.82 9.88
C ARG A 43 -11.93 5.73 10.81
N LYS A 44 -11.00 4.91 10.33
CA LYS A 44 -10.37 3.81 11.08
C LYS A 44 -8.87 4.04 11.18
N PRO A 45 -8.23 3.66 12.30
CA PRO A 45 -6.77 3.73 12.43
C PRO A 45 -6.05 2.98 11.30
N PHE A 46 -4.83 3.41 11.00
CA PHE A 46 -3.97 2.70 10.07
C PHE A 46 -3.57 1.34 10.67
N GLU A 47 -3.69 0.31 9.84
CA GLU A 47 -3.26 -1.06 10.16
C GLU A 47 -2.32 -1.54 9.05
N LEU A 48 -1.16 -2.05 9.43
CA LEU A 48 -0.22 -2.66 8.50
C LEU A 48 -0.85 -3.94 7.94
N ARG A 49 -1.00 -4.01 6.62
CA ARG A 49 -1.60 -5.13 5.92
C ARG A 49 -0.81 -5.47 4.67
N SER A 50 -0.70 -6.76 4.38
CA SER A 50 -0.17 -7.26 3.11
C SER A 50 -1.16 -7.00 1.96
N PRO A 51 -0.67 -6.95 0.70
CA PRO A 51 -1.54 -6.86 -0.46
C PRO A 51 -2.60 -7.97 -0.53
N GLU A 52 -2.27 -9.18 -0.10
CA GLU A 52 -3.12 -10.36 -0.13
C GLU A 52 -4.25 -10.28 0.92
N GLU A 53 -3.93 -9.84 2.14
CA GLU A 53 -4.95 -9.58 3.17
C GLU A 53 -5.89 -8.46 2.74
N HIS A 54 -5.35 -7.41 2.12
CA HIS A 54 -6.14 -6.28 1.66
C HIS A 54 -7.08 -6.69 0.52
N SER A 55 -6.63 -7.51 -0.43
CA SER A 55 -7.47 -7.99 -1.53
C SER A 55 -8.59 -8.91 -1.04
N ALA A 56 -8.30 -9.84 -0.12
CA ALA A 56 -9.30 -10.71 0.49
C ALA A 56 -10.37 -9.90 1.24
N MET A 57 -9.97 -8.88 2.01
CA MET A 57 -10.91 -7.99 2.71
C MET A 57 -11.79 -7.22 1.72
N LEU A 58 -11.24 -6.70 0.62
CA LEU A 58 -12.03 -5.98 -0.38
C LEU A 58 -13.01 -6.92 -1.09
N ALA A 59 -12.59 -8.13 -1.45
CA ALA A 59 -13.46 -9.14 -2.06
C ALA A 59 -14.65 -9.48 -1.14
N ALA A 60 -14.38 -9.72 0.14
CA ALA A 60 -15.41 -9.99 1.14
C ALA A 60 -16.40 -8.81 1.33
N LYS A 61 -15.91 -7.57 1.27
CA LYS A 61 -16.77 -6.37 1.33
C LYS A 61 -17.67 -6.23 0.10
N CYS A 62 -17.16 -6.53 -1.09
CA CYS A 62 -17.96 -6.47 -2.32
C CYS A 62 -19.03 -7.57 -2.38
N SER A 63 -18.80 -8.74 -1.79
CA SER A 63 -19.83 -9.80 -1.71
C SER A 63 -20.92 -9.53 -0.68
N ALA A 64 -20.71 -8.59 0.24
CA ALA A 64 -21.65 -8.23 1.30
C ALA A 64 -22.48 -6.97 0.97
N ALA A 65 -22.26 -6.35 -0.19
CA ALA A 65 -22.97 -5.18 -0.70
C ALA A 65 -23.94 -5.59 -1.81
#